data_AF-W4LWC1-F1
#
_entry.id   AF-W4LWC1-F1
#
_cell.length_a   1.000
_cell.length_b   1.000
_cell.length_c   1.000
_cell.angle_alpha   90.00
_cell.angle_beta   90.00
_cell.angle_gamma   90.00
#
_symmetry.space_group_name_H-M   'P 1'
#
loop_
_entity.id
_entity.type
_entity.pdbx_description
1 polymer ?
#
loop_
_entity_poly.entity_id
_entity_poly.type
_entity_poly.pdbx_seq_one_letter_code
_entity_poly.pdbx_strand_id
1 'polypeptide(L)'
;MWLMYGPRWFVWLAGFMLVGAAPPGFTAQYQLRLANLEDKLFSSYVEMQGQPFRADRHILPRLEASLSQDFSPHLLIDRSVRVILPRGASVPPQQAGVTVRMPNRDDAWTRVQWDSEPGVYQVLRISSNDVHYQELTAVAVKRDGVLRALPVYSISLFGPQKLSAPSMPSTYIDYYLERGTFDALMQKHALSPDGLSVLVGRSHDPRYPDQLYIRVQMPSDAKQFTVVLAWKDRDELRHDGNERDPRNR
;
A
#
# COMPACT_ATOMS: atom_id res chain seq x y z
N MET A 1 2.93 -71.52 -36.51
CA MET A 1 3.12 -71.38 -35.05
C MET A 1 4.28 -70.41 -34.85
N TRP A 2 3.95 -69.15 -34.50
CA TRP A 2 4.69 -68.11 -33.71
C TRP A 2 6.25 -68.17 -33.68
N LEU A 3 7.06 -67.11 -33.84
CA LEU A 3 6.92 -65.68 -33.52
C LEU A 3 7.98 -64.86 -34.29
N MET A 4 7.59 -63.70 -34.83
CA MET A 4 8.48 -62.64 -35.31
C MET A 4 9.15 -61.91 -34.13
N TYR A 5 10.47 -61.73 -34.20
CA TYR A 5 11.25 -60.83 -33.34
C TYR A 5 11.12 -59.39 -33.85
N GLY A 6 10.47 -58.52 -33.07
CA GLY A 6 10.47 -57.07 -33.29
C GLY A 6 11.52 -56.38 -32.40
N PRO A 7 12.32 -55.42 -32.90
CA PRO A 7 13.29 -54.69 -32.09
C PRO A 7 12.59 -53.69 -31.15
N ARG A 8 13.08 -53.63 -29.91
CA ARG A 8 12.61 -52.74 -28.85
C ARG A 8 13.18 -51.33 -29.09
N TRP A 9 12.32 -50.41 -29.50
CA TRP A 9 12.64 -48.98 -29.53
C TRP A 9 12.27 -48.38 -28.18
N PHE A 10 13.31 -47.93 -27.46
CA PHE A 10 13.21 -47.11 -26.27
C PHE A 10 12.69 -45.72 -26.67
N VAL A 11 11.47 -45.37 -26.30
CA VAL A 11 10.99 -43.99 -26.37
C VAL A 11 11.33 -43.31 -25.05
N TRP A 12 12.33 -42.42 -25.09
CA TRP A 12 12.56 -41.45 -24.04
C TRP A 12 11.42 -40.43 -24.04
N LEU A 13 10.54 -40.50 -23.05
CA LEU A 13 9.64 -39.39 -22.72
C LEU A 13 10.46 -38.31 -22.01
N ALA A 14 10.99 -37.36 -22.79
CA ALA A 14 11.46 -36.09 -22.27
C ALA A 14 10.25 -35.28 -21.79
N GLY A 15 9.96 -35.37 -20.49
CA GLY A 15 9.01 -34.50 -19.81
C GLY A 15 9.55 -33.07 -19.81
N PHE A 16 9.11 -32.27 -20.78
CA PHE A 16 9.28 -30.83 -20.76
C PHE A 16 8.46 -30.27 -19.59
N MET A 17 9.10 -30.00 -18.45
CA MET A 17 8.55 -29.07 -17.46
C MET A 17 8.52 -27.68 -18.10
N LEU A 18 7.39 -27.33 -18.71
CA LEU A 18 7.06 -25.95 -19.01
C LEU A 18 6.91 -25.21 -17.67
N VAL A 19 7.95 -24.45 -17.31
CA VAL A 19 7.86 -23.41 -16.29
C VAL A 19 6.72 -22.49 -16.71
N GLY A 20 5.61 -22.56 -15.95
CA GLY A 20 4.34 -21.95 -16.30
C GLY A 20 4.43 -20.44 -16.44
N ALA A 21 4.57 -19.96 -17.68
CA ALA A 21 3.97 -18.70 -18.06
C ALA A 21 2.46 -18.92 -18.03
N ALA A 22 1.75 -18.18 -17.17
CA ALA A 22 0.30 -18.22 -17.14
C ALA A 22 -0.23 -17.94 -18.56
N PRO A 23 -1.27 -18.67 -19.04
CA PRO A 23 -1.80 -18.44 -20.37
C PRO A 23 -2.28 -16.99 -20.52
N PRO A 24 -2.08 -16.37 -21.70
CA PRO A 24 -2.59 -15.02 -21.96
C PRO A 24 -4.10 -14.99 -21.72
N GLY A 25 -4.58 -14.01 -20.94
CA GLY A 25 -5.97 -13.92 -20.47
C GLY A 25 -6.26 -14.57 -19.11
N PHE A 26 -5.24 -15.08 -18.39
CA PHE A 26 -5.40 -15.50 -17.00
C PHE A 26 -5.59 -14.28 -16.09
N THR A 27 -6.82 -14.10 -15.60
CA THR A 27 -7.14 -13.11 -14.57
C THR A 27 -7.17 -13.78 -13.20
N ALA A 28 -6.58 -13.10 -12.22
CA ALA A 28 -6.63 -13.50 -10.82
C ALA A 28 -7.27 -12.37 -10.00
N GLN A 29 -7.99 -12.75 -8.96
CA GLN A 29 -8.50 -11.79 -7.99
C GLN A 29 -7.38 -11.39 -7.03
N TYR A 30 -7.13 -10.10 -6.92
CA TYR A 30 -6.20 -9.50 -5.99
C TYR A 30 -6.95 -8.74 -4.90
N GLN A 31 -6.35 -8.68 -3.71
CA GLN A 31 -6.92 -8.01 -2.55
C GLN A 31 -5.89 -7.17 -1.81
N LEU A 32 -6.21 -5.92 -1.53
CA LEU A 32 -5.50 -5.06 -0.61
C LEU A 32 -6.31 -4.91 0.68
N ARG A 33 -5.69 -5.24 1.81
CA ARG A 33 -6.22 -5.02 3.16
C ARG A 33 -5.61 -3.75 3.72
N LEU A 34 -6.47 -2.82 4.15
CA LEU A 34 -6.10 -1.52 4.67
C LEU A 34 -6.58 -1.34 6.10
N ALA A 35 -5.71 -0.84 6.97
CA ALA A 35 -6.05 -0.41 8.32
C ALA A 35 -5.50 1.01 8.58
N ASN A 36 -6.27 1.83 9.29
CA ASN A 36 -5.91 3.21 9.64
C ASN A 36 -5.75 3.31 11.16
N LEU A 37 -4.58 3.71 11.65
CA LEU A 37 -4.27 3.81 13.08
C LEU A 37 -3.90 5.24 13.46
N GLU A 38 -4.08 5.57 14.74
CA GLU A 38 -3.45 6.76 15.33
C GLU A 38 -1.94 6.57 15.41
N ASP A 39 -1.22 7.64 15.10
CA ASP A 39 0.24 7.70 15.16
C ASP A 39 0.77 7.26 16.52
N LYS A 40 0.09 7.61 17.62
CA LYS A 40 0.45 7.14 18.97
C LYS A 40 0.33 5.63 19.12
N LEU A 41 -0.75 5.05 18.63
CA LEU A 41 -0.96 3.61 18.67
C LEU A 41 0.09 2.91 17.81
N PHE A 42 0.32 3.38 16.58
CA PHE A 42 1.33 2.84 15.68
C PHE A 42 2.74 2.92 16.29
N SER A 43 3.11 4.10 16.80
CA SER A 43 4.41 4.36 17.44
C SER A 43 4.63 3.47 18.66
N SER A 44 3.59 3.15 19.42
CA SER A 44 3.72 2.20 20.55
C SER A 44 4.24 0.82 20.11
N TYR A 45 3.91 0.35 18.90
CA TYR A 45 4.42 -0.93 18.36
C TYR A 45 5.86 -0.81 17.83
N VAL A 46 6.27 0.39 17.44
CA VAL A 46 7.63 0.70 16.97
C VAL A 46 8.58 0.87 18.16
N GLU A 47 8.22 1.70 19.14
CA GLU A 47 9.03 2.05 20.31
C GLU A 47 9.34 0.82 21.18
N MET A 48 8.42 -0.14 21.26
CA MET A 48 8.63 -1.42 21.93
C MET A 48 9.79 -2.24 21.37
N GLN A 49 10.39 -1.84 20.24
CA GLN A 49 11.54 -2.50 19.62
C GLN A 49 12.88 -1.82 19.95
N GLY A 50 12.86 -0.68 20.65
CA GLY A 50 14.06 0.01 21.14
C GLY A 50 14.97 0.61 20.06
N GLN A 51 14.51 0.71 18.81
CA GLN A 51 15.26 1.34 17.71
C GLN A 51 14.58 2.63 17.24
N PRO A 52 15.36 3.66 16.84
CA PRO A 52 14.78 4.89 16.31
C PRO A 52 14.12 4.61 14.97
N PHE A 53 12.87 5.07 14.79
CA PHE A 53 12.02 4.85 13.61
C PHE A 53 12.61 5.31 12.25
N ARG A 54 13.82 5.86 12.24
CA ARG A 54 14.54 6.32 11.05
C ARG A 54 15.20 5.19 10.25
N ALA A 55 15.35 3.98 10.81
CA ALA A 55 15.84 2.85 10.03
C ALA A 55 14.75 2.37 9.04
N ASP A 56 15.12 2.25 7.78
CA ASP A 56 14.27 2.09 6.61
C ASP A 56 13.50 0.75 6.52
N ARG A 57 13.56 -0.11 7.55
CA ARG A 57 12.99 -1.47 7.54
C ARG A 57 12.63 -2.02 8.92
N HIS A 58 11.87 -1.28 9.74
CA HIS A 58 11.38 -1.82 11.00
C HIS A 58 10.32 -2.90 10.74
N ILE A 59 10.55 -4.12 11.20
CA ILE A 59 9.55 -5.20 11.11
C ILE A 59 8.61 -5.04 12.30
N LEU A 60 7.30 -5.19 12.13
CA LEU A 60 6.30 -5.00 13.19
C LEU A 60 5.60 -6.30 13.56
N PRO A 61 6.29 -7.29 14.19
CA PRO A 61 5.71 -8.61 14.45
C PRO A 61 4.55 -8.56 15.44
N ARG A 62 4.59 -7.65 16.43
CA ARG A 62 3.49 -7.48 17.40
C ARG A 62 2.26 -6.86 16.77
N LEU A 63 2.45 -5.84 15.93
CA LEU A 63 1.35 -5.25 15.17
C LEU A 63 0.77 -6.29 14.21
N GLU A 64 1.61 -7.04 13.52
CA GLU A 64 1.20 -8.13 12.63
C GLU A 64 0.40 -9.22 13.36
N ALA A 65 0.83 -9.63 14.55
CA ALA A 65 0.09 -10.58 15.39
C ALA A 65 -1.26 -9.99 15.82
N SER A 66 -1.28 -8.73 16.28
CA SER A 66 -2.50 -8.01 16.65
C SER A 66 -3.47 -7.84 15.47
N LEU A 67 -2.94 -7.69 14.26
CA LEU A 67 -3.71 -7.58 13.02
C LEU A 67 -4.28 -8.93 12.54
N SER A 68 -3.69 -10.04 13.00
CA SER A 68 -4.06 -11.41 12.62
C SER A 68 -5.07 -12.06 13.58
N GLN A 69 -5.16 -11.59 14.82
CA GLN A 69 -6.03 -12.14 15.88
C GLN A 69 -7.32 -11.33 16.08
N ASP A 70 -7.99 -10.95 14.98
CA ASP A 70 -9.16 -10.08 15.00
C ASP A 70 -8.84 -8.67 15.53
N PHE A 71 -8.25 -7.87 14.65
CA PHE A 71 -7.95 -6.46 14.92
C PHE A 71 -9.22 -5.73 15.39
N SER A 72 -9.16 -5.04 16.54
CA SER A 72 -10.33 -4.38 17.10
C SER A 72 -10.73 -3.16 16.25
N PRO A 73 -11.98 -3.09 15.73
CA PRO A 73 -12.46 -1.94 14.96
C PRO A 73 -12.50 -0.61 15.73
N HIS A 74 -12.29 -0.64 17.05
CA HIS A 74 -12.21 0.55 17.92
C HIS A 74 -10.85 1.25 17.85
N LEU A 75 -9.84 0.59 17.32
CA LEU A 75 -8.48 1.12 17.17
C LEU A 75 -8.28 1.90 15.86
N LEU A 76 -9.35 1.99 15.04
CA LEU A 76 -9.32 2.67 13.76
C LEU A 76 -9.69 4.15 13.95
N ILE A 77 -8.83 5.05 13.47
CA ILE A 77 -9.14 6.49 13.39
C ILE A 77 -10.31 6.73 12.46
N ASP A 78 -10.36 5.99 11.34
CA ASP A 78 -11.40 6.14 10.35
C ASP A 78 -11.57 4.83 9.56
N ARG A 79 -12.83 4.49 9.35
CA ARG A 79 -13.28 3.26 8.69
C ARG A 79 -13.31 3.39 7.18
N SER A 80 -12.93 4.52 6.60
CA SER A 80 -13.20 4.77 5.20
C SER A 80 -11.98 5.26 4.43
N VAL A 81 -11.56 4.46 3.46
CA VAL A 81 -10.57 4.86 2.46
C VAL A 81 -11.28 5.18 1.16
N ARG A 82 -11.02 6.37 0.62
CA ARG A 82 -11.46 6.71 -0.73
C ARG A 82 -10.45 6.19 -1.74
N VAL A 83 -10.82 5.16 -2.52
CA VAL A 83 -10.01 4.65 -3.63
C VAL A 83 -10.33 5.45 -4.89
N ILE A 84 -9.36 6.21 -5.40
CA ILE A 84 -9.52 6.95 -6.66
C ILE A 84 -8.62 6.33 -7.73
N LEU A 85 -9.24 5.93 -8.84
CA LEU A 85 -8.57 5.49 -10.07
C LEU A 85 -8.01 6.73 -10.79
N PRO A 86 -6.68 6.85 -10.93
CA PRO A 86 -6.13 8.01 -11.61
C PRO A 86 -6.43 7.98 -13.10
N ARG A 87 -6.81 9.13 -13.67
CA ARG A 87 -6.88 9.30 -15.12
C ARG A 87 -5.46 9.43 -15.66
N GLY A 88 -5.16 8.78 -16.78
CA GLY A 88 -3.91 8.99 -17.52
C GLY A 88 -2.79 7.97 -17.31
N ALA A 89 -2.93 6.94 -16.46
CA ALA A 89 -1.97 5.85 -16.45
C ALA A 89 -1.92 5.19 -17.85
N SER A 90 -0.72 5.04 -18.43
CA SER A 90 -0.48 4.53 -19.80
C SER A 90 -0.81 3.05 -20.00
N VAL A 91 -1.51 2.45 -19.05
CA VAL A 91 -2.08 1.10 -19.10
C VAL A 91 -3.59 1.29 -19.14
N PRO A 92 -4.31 0.64 -20.06
CA PRO A 92 -5.73 0.89 -20.27
C PRO A 92 -6.50 0.84 -18.94
N PRO A 93 -7.35 1.85 -18.64
CA PRO A 93 -8.29 1.80 -17.53
C PRO A 93 -9.41 0.82 -17.88
N GLN A 94 -9.08 -0.46 -17.99
CA GLN A 94 -10.02 -1.56 -18.15
C GLN A 94 -9.87 -2.47 -16.94
N GLN A 95 -10.54 -2.16 -15.84
CA GLN A 95 -10.79 -3.07 -14.69
C GLN A 95 -11.50 -2.34 -13.52
N ALA A 96 -12.53 -1.54 -13.79
CA ALA A 96 -13.30 -0.88 -12.72
C ALA A 96 -14.17 -1.85 -11.88
N GLY A 97 -13.89 -3.16 -11.89
CA GLY A 97 -14.38 -4.14 -10.93
C GLY A 97 -13.73 -4.01 -9.55
N VAL A 98 -13.29 -2.81 -9.16
CA VAL A 98 -12.71 -2.54 -7.85
C VAL A 98 -13.85 -2.51 -6.83
N THR A 99 -13.94 -3.58 -6.04
CA THR A 99 -14.91 -3.68 -4.94
C THR A 99 -14.25 -3.25 -3.65
N VAL A 100 -14.75 -2.18 -3.03
CA VAL A 100 -14.32 -1.73 -1.70
C VAL A 100 -15.33 -2.23 -0.66
N ARG A 101 -14.86 -3.07 0.26
CA ARG A 101 -15.62 -3.49 1.44
C ARG A 101 -15.10 -2.72 2.64
N MET A 102 -15.99 -1.95 3.25
CA MET A 102 -15.70 -1.16 4.43
C MET A 102 -15.64 -2.07 5.66
N PRO A 103 -14.85 -1.70 6.67
CA PRO A 103 -14.78 -2.44 7.92
C PRO A 103 -16.14 -2.39 8.63
N ASN A 104 -16.46 -3.48 9.31
CA ASN A 104 -17.68 -3.65 10.09
C ASN A 104 -17.33 -4.05 11.54
N ARG A 105 -18.33 -4.50 12.32
CA ARG A 105 -18.10 -4.88 13.73
C ARG A 105 -17.20 -6.10 13.90
N ASP A 106 -17.20 -6.99 12.91
CA ASP A 106 -16.52 -8.29 12.95
C ASP A 106 -15.25 -8.29 12.08
N ASP A 107 -14.97 -7.17 11.39
CA ASP A 107 -13.87 -7.04 10.45
C ASP A 107 -13.36 -5.60 10.41
N ALA A 108 -12.20 -5.35 11.00
CA ALA A 108 -11.61 -4.03 11.05
C ALA A 108 -10.84 -3.64 9.77
N TRP A 109 -10.85 -4.48 8.74
CA TRP A 109 -10.15 -4.19 7.50
C TRP A 109 -11.04 -3.48 6.49
N THR A 110 -10.52 -2.41 5.89
CA THR A 110 -11.01 -2.02 4.57
C THR A 110 -10.39 -2.96 3.55
N ARG A 111 -11.22 -3.65 2.75
CA ARG A 111 -10.74 -4.56 1.69
C ARG A 111 -11.03 -3.97 0.33
N VAL A 112 -9.99 -3.79 -0.46
CA VAL A 112 -10.08 -3.39 -1.87
C VAL A 112 -9.77 -4.62 -2.70
N GLN A 113 -10.72 -5.07 -3.51
CA GLN A 113 -10.60 -6.26 -4.36
C GLN A 113 -10.73 -5.87 -5.82
N TRP A 114 -9.92 -6.45 -6.69
CA TRP A 114 -10.00 -6.25 -8.14
C TRP A 114 -9.45 -7.48 -8.86
N ASP A 115 -9.91 -7.72 -10.08
CA ASP A 115 -9.36 -8.77 -10.93
C ASP A 115 -8.32 -8.15 -11.86
N SER A 116 -7.17 -8.81 -12.03
CA SER A 116 -6.10 -8.36 -12.93
C SER A 116 -5.30 -9.53 -13.47
N GLU A 117 -4.55 -9.31 -14.54
CA GLU A 117 -3.53 -10.24 -15.01
C GLU A 117 -2.24 -10.10 -14.19
N PRO A 118 -1.51 -11.19 -13.92
CA PRO A 118 -0.15 -11.10 -13.38
C PRO A 118 0.78 -10.29 -14.30
N GLY A 119 1.67 -9.50 -13.72
CA GLY A 119 2.62 -8.63 -14.43
C GLY A 119 2.10 -7.21 -14.68
N VAL A 120 0.77 -7.02 -14.67
CA VAL A 120 0.15 -5.68 -14.74
C VAL A 120 0.29 -4.98 -13.39
N TYR A 121 0.24 -3.64 -13.37
CA TYR A 121 0.18 -2.89 -12.13
C TYR A 121 -1.12 -2.10 -12.01
N GLN A 122 -1.56 -1.89 -10.77
CA GLN A 122 -2.71 -1.05 -10.43
C GLN A 122 -2.23 0.11 -9.56
N VAL A 123 -2.75 1.31 -9.82
CA VAL A 123 -2.56 2.46 -8.94
C VAL A 123 -3.84 2.72 -8.16
N LEU A 124 -3.69 2.87 -6.85
CA LEU A 124 -4.76 3.19 -5.92
C LEU A 124 -4.36 4.48 -5.19
N ARG A 125 -5.20 5.51 -5.30
CA ARG A 125 -5.10 6.67 -4.41
C ARG A 125 -6.00 6.46 -3.21
N ILE A 126 -5.47 6.63 -2.02
CA ILE A 126 -6.09 6.40 -0.71
C ILE A 126 -6.06 7.71 0.06
N SER A 127 -7.15 8.07 0.72
CA SER A 127 -7.22 9.23 1.60
C SER A 127 -8.17 8.92 2.75
N SER A 128 -7.93 9.55 3.90
CA SER A 128 -8.85 9.53 5.04
C SER A 128 -10.19 10.13 4.63
N ASN A 129 -11.28 9.52 5.06
CA ASN A 129 -12.63 10.02 4.89
C ASN A 129 -13.09 10.82 6.10
N ASP A 130 -12.44 10.66 7.26
CA ASP A 130 -12.62 11.53 8.39
C ASP A 130 -12.05 12.89 8.02
N VAL A 131 -12.96 13.85 8.04
CA VAL A 131 -12.75 15.12 7.39
C VAL A 131 -11.97 15.98 8.37
N HIS A 132 -10.90 16.59 7.85
CA HIS A 132 -10.07 17.64 8.44
C HIS A 132 -8.80 17.21 9.21
N TYR A 133 -7.69 17.87 8.87
CA TYR A 133 -6.45 17.95 9.67
C TYR A 133 -5.63 16.68 9.89
N GLN A 134 -5.61 15.70 8.98
CA GLN A 134 -4.76 14.51 9.15
C GLN A 134 -3.49 14.54 8.31
N GLU A 135 -2.36 14.33 8.98
CA GLU A 135 -1.04 14.10 8.39
C GLU A 135 -0.69 12.61 8.45
N LEU A 136 -0.17 12.07 7.34
CA LEU A 136 0.31 10.69 7.27
C LEU A 136 1.79 10.64 7.72
N THR A 137 2.06 10.02 8.86
CA THR A 137 3.39 9.98 9.50
C THR A 137 4.18 8.71 9.17
N ALA A 138 3.47 7.59 9.00
CA ALA A 138 4.08 6.29 8.69
C ALA A 138 3.16 5.43 7.83
N VAL A 139 3.78 4.54 7.05
CA VAL A 139 3.09 3.50 6.27
C VAL A 139 3.75 2.17 6.57
N ALA A 140 3.01 1.15 6.96
CA ALA A 140 3.53 -0.21 7.00
C ALA A 140 2.97 -1.03 5.85
N VAL A 141 3.82 -1.83 5.19
CA VAL A 141 3.44 -2.63 4.01
C VAL A 141 3.84 -4.09 4.19
N LYS A 142 3.05 -4.99 3.62
CA LYS A 142 3.33 -6.42 3.52
C LYS A 142 2.72 -6.97 2.23
N ARG A 143 3.56 -7.56 1.37
CA ARG A 143 3.11 -8.48 0.30
C ARG A 143 3.12 -9.90 0.84
N ASP A 144 4.33 -10.41 1.10
CA ASP A 144 4.58 -11.72 1.69
C ASP A 144 5.52 -11.57 2.89
N GLY A 145 5.51 -12.55 3.79
CA GLY A 145 6.38 -12.55 4.97
C GLY A 145 5.91 -11.58 6.05
N VAL A 146 6.74 -10.60 6.39
CA VAL A 146 6.58 -9.78 7.60
C VAL A 146 6.12 -8.35 7.31
N LEU A 147 5.35 -7.76 8.23
CA LEU A 147 4.92 -6.37 8.12
C LEU A 147 6.08 -5.41 8.35
N ARG A 148 6.38 -4.52 7.38
CA ARG A 148 7.50 -3.56 7.47
C ARG A 148 6.98 -2.14 7.55
N ALA A 149 7.38 -1.41 8.58
CA ALA A 149 7.13 0.01 8.72
C ALA A 149 8.10 0.84 7.88
N LEU A 150 7.54 1.80 7.16
CA LEU A 150 8.20 2.74 6.29
C LEU A 150 7.95 4.15 6.84
N PRO A 151 8.97 4.82 7.42
CA PRO A 151 8.85 6.22 7.81
C PRO A 151 8.57 7.09 6.58
N VAL A 152 7.63 8.03 6.72
CA VAL A 152 7.33 9.00 5.66
C VAL A 152 8.39 10.09 5.66
N TYR A 153 9.08 10.25 4.54
CA TYR A 153 10.14 11.23 4.40
C TYR A 153 9.79 12.29 3.38
N SER A 154 10.03 13.57 3.68
CA SER A 154 9.97 14.62 2.66
C SER A 154 11.09 14.43 1.66
N ILE A 155 10.75 14.37 0.37
CA ILE A 155 11.75 14.42 -0.68
C ILE A 155 12.18 15.87 -0.87
N SER A 156 13.49 16.11 -0.91
CA SER A 156 14.02 17.29 -1.58
C SER A 156 13.93 17.04 -3.09
N LEU A 157 13.20 17.90 -3.82
CA LEU A 157 12.95 17.75 -5.27
C LEU A 157 14.24 17.65 -6.11
N PHE A 158 15.40 17.97 -5.52
CA PHE A 158 16.72 18.00 -6.16
C PHE A 158 17.70 16.91 -5.69
N GLY A 159 17.25 15.85 -5.01
CA GLY A 159 18.11 14.75 -4.55
C GLY A 159 17.93 13.43 -5.32
N PRO A 160 18.99 12.62 -5.50
CA PRO A 160 18.89 11.29 -6.13
C PRO A 160 18.37 10.20 -5.18
N GLN A 161 17.96 10.56 -3.97
CA GLN A 161 17.61 9.59 -2.93
C GLN A 161 16.22 9.01 -3.18
N LYS A 162 16.18 7.69 -3.41
CA LYS A 162 14.93 6.92 -3.35
C LYS A 162 14.61 6.59 -1.91
N LEU A 163 13.35 6.72 -1.54
CA LEU A 163 12.86 6.50 -0.18
C LEU A 163 11.76 5.44 -0.21
N SER A 164 11.55 4.74 0.90
CA SER A 164 10.50 3.70 1.00
C SER A 164 9.10 4.29 1.04
N ALA A 165 8.91 5.42 1.73
CA ALA A 165 7.67 6.19 1.73
C ALA A 165 7.96 7.69 1.50
N PRO A 166 8.29 8.08 0.26
CA PRO A 166 8.55 9.47 -0.07
C PRO A 166 7.28 10.32 0.02
N SER A 167 7.42 11.58 0.42
CA SER A 167 6.36 12.57 0.44
C SER A 167 6.66 13.78 -0.43
N MET A 168 5.62 14.25 -1.13
CA MET A 168 5.63 15.36 -2.09
C MET A 168 4.28 16.10 -2.05
N PRO A 169 4.16 17.33 -2.57
CA PRO A 169 2.85 17.98 -2.70
C PRO A 169 1.87 17.13 -3.54
N SER A 170 0.64 16.97 -3.06
CA SER A 170 -0.44 16.25 -3.77
C SER A 170 -0.67 16.77 -5.19
N THR A 171 -0.70 18.08 -5.37
CA THR A 171 -0.84 18.74 -6.68
C THR A 171 0.26 18.37 -7.67
N TYR A 172 1.48 18.16 -7.19
CA TYR A 172 2.60 17.72 -8.02
C TYR A 172 2.38 16.28 -8.50
N ILE A 173 1.88 15.40 -7.63
CA ILE A 173 1.61 14.00 -7.98
C ILE A 173 0.46 13.90 -8.98
N ASP A 174 -0.63 14.63 -8.73
CA ASP A 174 -1.79 14.71 -9.62
C ASP A 174 -1.38 15.19 -11.02
N TYR A 175 -0.49 16.19 -11.13
CA TYR A 175 0.06 16.61 -12.42
C TYR A 175 0.74 15.48 -13.19
N TYR A 176 1.54 14.64 -12.53
CA TYR A 176 2.21 13.50 -13.20
C TYR A 176 1.24 12.39 -13.59
N LEU A 177 0.16 12.19 -12.83
CA LEU A 177 -0.91 11.25 -13.15
C LEU A 177 -1.66 11.71 -14.40
N GLU A 178 -2.08 12.96 -14.45
CA GLU A 178 -2.79 13.55 -15.59
C GLU A 178 -1.96 13.50 -16.89
N ARG A 179 -0.64 13.66 -16.77
CA ARG A 179 0.31 13.57 -17.89
C ARG A 179 0.66 12.15 -18.32
N GLY A 180 0.24 11.13 -17.58
CA GLY A 180 0.63 9.73 -17.80
C GLY A 180 2.10 9.43 -17.56
N THR A 181 2.77 10.28 -16.78
CA THR A 181 4.19 10.17 -16.42
C THR A 181 4.42 9.71 -14.97
N PHE A 182 3.36 9.26 -14.29
CA PHE A 182 3.42 8.82 -12.91
C PHE A 182 4.38 7.64 -12.68
N ASP A 183 4.48 6.70 -13.62
CA ASP A 183 5.46 5.61 -13.51
C ASP A 183 6.89 6.13 -13.43
N ALA A 184 7.24 7.13 -14.23
CA ALA A 184 8.57 7.75 -14.20
C ALA A 184 8.82 8.47 -12.86
N LEU A 185 7.79 9.11 -12.30
CA LEU A 185 7.85 9.72 -10.98
C LEU A 185 8.13 8.67 -9.89
N MET A 186 7.36 7.57 -9.89
CA MET A 186 7.53 6.47 -8.93
C MET A 186 8.91 5.83 -9.05
N GLN A 187 9.36 5.51 -10.27
CA GLN A 187 10.68 4.92 -10.50
C GLN A 187 11.82 5.82 -10.01
N LYS A 188 11.65 7.14 -10.12
CA LYS A 188 12.68 8.11 -9.71
C LYS A 188 12.78 8.24 -8.19
N HIS A 189 11.66 8.13 -7.47
CA HIS A 189 11.58 8.60 -6.09
C HIS A 189 11.17 7.56 -5.06
N ALA A 190 10.40 6.54 -5.46
CA ALA A 190 9.90 5.51 -4.55
C ALA A 190 10.71 4.21 -4.68
N LEU A 191 11.03 3.61 -3.54
CA LEU A 191 11.43 2.21 -3.49
C LEU A 191 10.17 1.34 -3.55
N SER A 192 10.30 0.17 -4.17
CA SER A 192 9.22 -0.80 -4.29
C SER A 192 9.55 -2.06 -3.49
N PRO A 193 9.51 -2.03 -2.14
CA PRO A 193 9.65 -3.24 -1.35
C PRO A 193 8.58 -4.26 -1.80
N ASP A 194 9.04 -5.42 -2.25
CA ASP A 194 8.17 -6.57 -2.56
C ASP A 194 7.01 -6.23 -3.53
N GLY A 195 7.27 -5.45 -4.58
CA GLY A 195 6.27 -5.12 -5.60
C GLY A 195 5.18 -4.10 -5.19
N LEU A 196 5.28 -3.56 -3.98
CA LEU A 196 4.45 -2.45 -3.49
C LEU A 196 5.29 -1.18 -3.44
N SER A 197 4.97 -0.20 -4.29
CA SER A 197 5.57 1.13 -4.20
C SER A 197 4.56 2.10 -3.62
N VAL A 198 4.99 2.96 -2.71
CA VAL A 198 4.12 3.96 -2.08
C VAL A 198 4.68 5.36 -2.25
N LEU A 199 3.80 6.36 -2.28
CA LEU A 199 4.16 7.77 -2.34
C LEU A 199 3.08 8.60 -1.63
N VAL A 200 3.49 9.50 -0.75
CA VAL A 200 2.62 10.30 0.10
C VAL A 200 2.43 11.69 -0.52
N GLY A 201 1.20 12.02 -0.87
CA GLY A 201 0.78 13.35 -1.28
C GLY A 201 0.41 14.20 -0.08
N ARG A 202 1.26 15.15 0.28
CA ARG A 202 0.97 16.15 1.30
C ARG A 202 -0.06 17.13 0.77
N SER A 203 -1.14 17.35 1.53
CA SER A 203 -2.06 18.44 1.21
C SER A 203 -1.40 19.79 1.50
N HIS A 204 -1.51 20.74 0.57
CA HIS A 204 -1.09 22.12 0.79
C HIS A 204 -2.09 22.87 1.68
N ASP A 205 -3.37 22.50 1.63
CA ASP A 205 -4.39 23.06 2.50
C ASP A 205 -4.56 22.11 3.70
N PRO A 206 -4.21 22.54 4.92
CA PRO A 206 -4.23 21.68 6.12
C PRO A 206 -5.65 21.20 6.47
N ARG A 207 -6.70 21.80 5.90
CA ARG A 207 -8.10 21.34 6.05
C ARG A 207 -8.37 20.02 5.32
N TYR A 208 -7.50 19.61 4.41
CA TYR A 208 -7.62 18.32 3.72
C TYR A 208 -6.56 17.35 4.21
N PRO A 209 -6.93 16.07 4.39
CA PRO A 209 -5.99 15.04 4.80
C PRO A 209 -4.94 14.79 3.71
N ASP A 210 -3.78 14.30 4.13
CA ASP A 210 -2.80 13.75 3.19
C ASP A 210 -3.38 12.56 2.42
N GLN A 211 -2.76 12.26 1.28
CA GLN A 211 -3.15 11.20 0.38
C GLN A 211 -2.01 10.20 0.24
N LEU A 212 -2.33 8.91 0.16
CA LEU A 212 -1.38 7.86 -0.17
C LEU A 212 -1.64 7.36 -1.59
N TYR A 213 -0.61 7.34 -2.41
CA TYR A 213 -0.61 6.74 -3.74
C TYR A 213 0.13 5.41 -3.65
N ILE A 214 -0.56 4.32 -3.95
CA ILE A 214 0.00 2.98 -3.95
C ILE A 214 0.03 2.47 -5.39
N ARG A 215 1.21 2.03 -5.83
CA ARG A 215 1.39 1.24 -7.05
C ARG A 215 1.62 -0.21 -6.63
N VAL A 216 0.66 -1.07 -6.97
CA VAL A 216 0.73 -2.51 -6.73
C VAL A 216 1.10 -3.18 -8.04
N GLN A 217 2.26 -3.82 -8.12
CA GLN A 217 2.59 -4.69 -9.25
C GLN A 217 2.07 -6.09 -8.97
N MET A 218 1.16 -6.60 -9.80
CA MET A 218 0.49 -7.88 -9.60
C MET A 218 1.46 -9.04 -9.83
N PRO A 219 1.83 -9.80 -8.80
CA PRO A 219 2.70 -10.94 -9.03
C PRO A 219 1.86 -12.19 -9.35
N SER A 220 2.52 -13.23 -9.85
CA SER A 220 1.88 -14.52 -10.14
C SER A 220 1.56 -15.30 -8.87
N ASP A 221 2.38 -15.16 -7.81
CA ASP A 221 2.37 -15.94 -6.57
C ASP A 221 1.45 -15.37 -5.47
N ALA A 222 1.55 -14.07 -5.18
CA ALA A 222 0.82 -13.43 -4.09
C ALA A 222 -0.40 -12.66 -4.59
N LYS A 223 -1.55 -12.90 -3.97
CA LYS A 223 -2.83 -12.24 -4.30
C LYS A 223 -3.36 -11.32 -3.21
N GLN A 224 -2.69 -11.27 -2.06
CA GLN A 224 -3.07 -10.41 -0.95
C GLN A 224 -1.93 -9.48 -0.58
N PHE A 225 -2.28 -8.23 -0.32
CA PHE A 225 -1.40 -7.19 0.16
C PHE A 225 -2.01 -6.58 1.43
N THR A 226 -1.16 -6.15 2.35
CA THR A 226 -1.57 -5.46 3.57
C THR A 226 -0.86 -4.13 3.67
N VAL A 227 -1.61 -3.08 3.95
CA VAL A 227 -1.06 -1.75 4.23
C VAL A 227 -1.73 -1.19 5.49
N VAL A 228 -0.91 -0.62 6.37
CA VAL A 228 -1.35 0.03 7.61
C VAL A 228 -0.87 1.48 7.57
N LEU A 229 -1.78 2.41 7.82
CA LEU A 229 -1.53 3.85 7.76
C LEU A 229 -1.52 4.42 9.16
N ALA A 230 -0.52 5.21 9.50
CA ALA A 230 -0.45 5.94 10.76
C ALA A 230 -0.74 7.42 10.52
N TRP A 231 -1.78 7.92 11.18
CA TRP A 231 -2.26 9.29 11.02
C TRP A 231 -2.10 10.08 12.31
N LYS A 232 -1.73 11.35 12.18
CA LYS A 232 -1.66 12.32 13.27
C LYS A 232 -2.49 13.54 12.92
N ASP A 233 -3.14 14.13 13.91
CA ASP A 233 -3.70 15.48 13.78
C ASP A 233 -2.59 16.49 13.43
N ARG A 234 -2.83 17.37 12.46
CA ARG A 234 -1.95 18.49 12.15
C ARG A 234 -2.06 19.52 13.29
N ASP A 235 -0.92 19.81 13.92
CA ASP A 235 -0.84 20.70 15.08
C ASP A 235 -1.26 22.15 14.76
N GLU A 236 -1.11 22.57 13.50
CA GLU A 236 -1.22 23.98 13.06
C GLU A 236 -2.62 24.62 13.15
N LEU A 237 -3.70 23.85 13.31
CA LEU A 237 -5.07 24.39 13.41
C LEU A 237 -5.78 24.06 14.71
N ARG A 238 -5.07 23.45 15.67
CA ARG A 238 -5.57 23.19 17.02
C ARG A 238 -5.34 24.38 17.96
N HIS A 239 -4.65 25.43 17.52
CA HIS A 239 -4.29 26.61 18.32
C HIS A 239 -5.29 27.77 18.27
N ASP A 240 -6.35 27.72 17.46
CA ASP A 240 -7.26 28.87 17.31
C ASP A 240 -8.39 28.92 18.38
N GLY A 241 -8.33 28.12 19.45
CA GLY A 241 -9.53 27.92 20.29
C GLY A 241 -9.38 27.75 21.80
N ASN A 242 -8.19 27.64 22.39
CA ASN A 242 -8.13 27.47 23.86
C ASN A 242 -6.80 27.85 24.51
N GLU A 243 -6.44 29.13 24.44
CA GLU A 243 -5.53 29.73 25.42
C GLU A 243 -6.36 30.59 26.38
N ARG A 244 -7.04 29.95 27.33
CA ARG A 244 -7.45 30.66 28.56
C ARG A 244 -6.21 30.82 29.43
N ASP A 245 -5.67 32.02 29.41
CA ASP A 245 -4.61 32.49 30.29
C ASP A 245 -4.94 32.12 31.76
N PRO A 246 -4.11 31.31 32.44
CA PRO A 246 -4.30 30.98 33.85
C PRO A 246 -3.88 32.12 34.81
N ARG A 247 -3.53 33.31 34.33
CA ARG A 247 -3.07 34.44 35.18
C ARG A 247 -4.12 35.47 35.57
N ASN A 248 -5.40 35.12 35.57
CA ASN A 248 -6.45 35.92 36.22
C ASN A 248 -7.24 35.09 37.24
N ARG A 249 -6.68 34.96 38.44
CA ARG A 249 -7.41 34.75 39.70
C ARG A 249 -6.71 35.50 40.82
#